data_AF-A0A2E3VXU6-F1
#
_entry.id   AF-A0A2E3VXU6-F1
#
_cell.length_a   1.000
_cell.length_b   1.000
_cell.length_c   1.000
_cell.angle_alpha   90.00
_cell.angle_beta   90.00
_cell.angle_gamma   90.00
#
_symmetry.space_group_name_H-M   'P 1'
#
loop_
_entity.id
_entity.type
_entity.pdbx_description
1 polymer ?
#
loop_
_entity_poly.entity_id
_entity_poly.type
_entity_poly.pdbx_seq_one_letter_code
_entity_poly.pdbx_strand_id
1 'polypeptide(L)'
;MRFKLNKDIYLIFDFNKIPHLLGPKIEDSRKLNNLKALLFHYFEQLQVFTYEDVMALHHKSSNNSPNETLLIKTAFDWYRANNYLVNEQQTSDYNDKLTVEYCFKRQGGKKLPLRAEVFNSPIARQWCYALSFQLRTTPNLLNDGLFYGACFEDLDHVTSLILSELKSCDKMLKAHFEFEISDYAPTQITRHSLWRLHQAFEDYYPKVLELINQSSGNKELKELGQSMKNLNYYIHMAEDLLNDWEGGFVEVIFDGHTRPIPLPFTEHNNQAFSTELKENHVYLNYFQIGYSVLAAFEAGTDSKPNPQVSFCANHFLYFRPSNDLLNKDNFDSVKDWLKTTHNLDINDPNLRLGHIPLAKFTGHSSYKEILKNISGSHKLASISIEQTKE
;
A
#
# COMPACT_ATOMS: atom_id res chain seq x y z
N MET A 1 -4.16 11.21 37.24
CA MET A 1 -4.91 10.23 36.42
C MET A 1 -4.02 9.85 35.25
N ARG A 2 -3.86 8.56 34.96
CA ARG A 2 -3.05 8.07 33.84
C ARG A 2 -3.95 7.78 32.64
N PHE A 3 -3.42 8.08 31.46
CA PHE A 3 -4.10 7.97 30.19
C PHE A 3 -3.26 7.11 29.24
N LYS A 4 -3.93 6.61 28.20
CA LYS A 4 -3.30 6.01 27.02
C LYS A 4 -4.06 6.48 25.78
N LEU A 5 -3.43 6.36 24.61
CA LEU A 5 -4.12 6.56 23.34
C LEU A 5 -5.28 5.56 23.21
N ASN A 6 -6.42 6.07 22.73
CA ASN A 6 -7.46 5.18 22.24
C ASN A 6 -6.91 4.46 21.01
N LYS A 7 -7.16 3.16 20.95
CA LYS A 7 -6.50 2.20 20.06
C LYS A 7 -6.89 2.25 18.59
N ASP A 8 -7.94 3.00 18.26
CA ASP A 8 -8.43 3.22 16.89
C ASP A 8 -8.13 4.66 16.45
N ILE A 9 -7.08 5.24 17.02
CA ILE A 9 -6.61 6.58 16.71
C ILE A 9 -5.27 6.49 15.98
N TYR A 10 -5.26 7.00 14.76
CA TYR A 10 -4.11 6.91 13.87
C TYR A 10 -3.74 8.30 13.34
N LEU A 11 -2.45 8.62 13.37
CA LEU A 11 -1.92 9.82 12.73
C LEU A 11 -1.52 9.48 11.29
N ILE A 12 -2.02 10.25 10.33
CA ILE A 12 -1.64 10.15 8.92
C ILE A 12 -1.22 11.53 8.39
N PHE A 13 -0.55 11.55 7.24
CA PHE A 13 -0.21 12.78 6.54
C PHE A 13 -0.82 12.79 5.16
N ASP A 14 -1.49 13.89 4.80
CA ASP A 14 -1.95 14.07 3.43
C ASP A 14 -0.79 14.42 2.48
N PHE A 15 -1.10 14.59 1.20
CA PHE A 15 -0.13 14.90 0.16
C PHE A 15 0.72 16.15 0.47
N ASN A 16 0.11 17.15 1.12
CA ASN A 16 0.71 18.43 1.50
C ASN A 16 1.48 18.36 2.84
N LYS A 17 1.71 17.15 3.38
CA LYS A 17 2.35 16.92 4.69
C LYS A 17 1.55 17.50 5.85
N ILE A 18 0.24 17.66 5.69
CA ILE A 18 -0.62 18.13 6.77
C ILE A 18 -1.02 16.92 7.61
N PRO A 19 -0.81 16.95 8.94
CA PRO A 19 -1.19 15.86 9.83
C PRO A 19 -2.71 15.79 10.00
N HIS A 20 -3.26 14.59 9.92
CA HIS A 20 -4.66 14.29 10.24
C HIS A 20 -4.72 13.16 11.27
N LEU A 21 -5.59 13.34 12.26
CA LEU A 21 -5.94 12.32 13.22
C LEU A 21 -7.20 11.60 12.74
N LEU A 22 -7.14 10.28 12.62
CA LEU A 22 -8.26 9.43 12.24
C LEU A 22 -8.87 8.79 13.49
N GLY A 23 -10.18 8.57 13.48
CA GLY A 23 -10.90 7.90 14.57
C GLY A 23 -11.57 8.85 15.57
N PRO A 24 -12.23 8.30 16.61
CA PRO A 24 -12.38 6.86 16.88
C PRO A 24 -13.34 6.14 15.93
N LYS A 25 -14.28 6.84 15.28
CA LYS A 25 -15.10 6.23 14.20
C LYS A 25 -14.36 6.27 12.88
N ILE A 26 -14.65 5.31 11.99
CA ILE A 26 -13.99 5.17 10.68
C ILE A 26 -14.14 6.40 9.78
N GLU A 27 -15.25 7.12 9.94
CA GLU A 27 -15.55 8.36 9.21
C GLU A 27 -14.91 9.62 9.83
N ASP A 28 -14.51 9.55 11.11
CA ASP A 28 -13.97 10.68 11.83
C ASP A 28 -12.54 10.97 11.40
N SER A 29 -12.30 12.21 10.95
CA SER A 29 -10.96 12.75 10.76
C SER A 29 -10.87 14.21 11.22
N ARG A 30 -9.70 14.58 11.74
CA ARG A 30 -9.40 15.94 12.19
C ARG A 30 -8.02 16.37 11.71
N LYS A 31 -7.98 17.45 10.94
CA LYS A 31 -6.73 18.16 10.63
C LYS A 31 -6.10 18.67 11.93
N LEU A 32 -4.83 18.37 12.12
CA LEU A 32 -4.05 18.81 13.28
C LEU A 32 -3.18 20.02 12.93
N ASN A 33 -2.83 20.80 13.96
CA ASN A 33 -1.72 21.73 13.90
C ASN A 33 -0.44 21.07 14.44
N ASN A 34 0.70 21.73 14.30
CA ASN A 34 1.99 21.18 14.68
C ASN A 34 2.05 20.78 16.16
N LEU A 35 1.45 21.59 17.05
CA LEU A 35 1.43 21.28 18.49
C LEU A 35 0.68 19.97 18.77
N LYS A 36 -0.52 19.80 18.21
CA LYS A 36 -1.30 18.57 18.42
C LYS A 36 -0.59 17.35 17.83
N ALA A 37 -0.03 17.47 16.63
CA ALA A 37 0.76 16.39 16.03
C ALA A 37 1.99 16.01 16.89
N LEU A 38 2.67 17.00 17.47
CA LEU A 38 3.77 16.77 18.41
C LEU A 38 3.30 16.06 19.69
N LEU A 39 2.18 16.48 20.28
CA LEU A 39 1.61 15.81 21.44
C LEU A 39 1.21 14.37 21.14
N PHE A 40 0.67 14.09 19.95
CA PHE A 40 0.37 12.72 19.54
C PHE A 40 1.62 11.83 19.54
N HIS A 41 2.74 12.35 18.99
CA HIS A 41 4.02 11.65 19.04
C HIS A 41 4.50 11.35 20.47
N TYR A 42 4.32 12.30 21.39
CA TYR A 42 4.62 12.07 22.81
C TYR A 42 3.75 10.97 23.43
N PHE A 43 2.47 10.91 23.06
CA PHE A 43 1.56 9.88 23.56
C PHE A 43 1.97 8.48 23.08
N GLU A 44 2.38 8.34 21.81
CA GLU A 44 2.90 7.08 21.27
C GLU A 44 4.19 6.65 21.99
N GLN A 45 5.10 7.59 22.26
CA GLN A 45 6.35 7.30 22.95
C GLN A 45 6.13 6.85 24.39
N LEU A 46 5.23 7.50 25.12
CA LEU A 46 5.01 7.23 26.53
C LEU A 46 4.14 5.98 26.77
N GLN A 47 3.30 5.60 25.81
CA GLN A 47 2.30 4.51 25.86
C GLN A 47 1.22 4.70 26.94
N VAL A 48 1.62 4.93 28.19
CA VAL A 48 0.76 5.25 29.35
C VAL A 48 1.37 6.41 30.14
N PHE A 49 0.62 7.49 30.34
CA PHE A 49 1.17 8.76 30.82
C PHE A 49 0.18 9.59 31.64
N THR A 50 0.71 10.51 32.44
CA THR A 50 -0.03 11.67 32.97
C THR A 50 0.20 12.92 32.12
N TYR A 51 -0.49 14.01 32.43
CA TYR A 51 -0.22 15.31 31.81
C TYR A 51 1.20 15.80 32.15
N GLU A 52 1.66 15.53 33.37
CA GLU A 52 2.99 15.91 33.85
C GLU A 52 4.10 15.16 33.09
N ASP A 53 3.90 13.89 32.74
CA ASP A 53 4.83 13.13 31.91
C ASP A 53 5.00 13.77 30.51
N VAL A 54 3.88 14.18 29.91
CA VAL A 54 3.86 14.87 28.60
C VAL A 54 4.58 16.22 28.68
N MET A 55 4.33 17.00 29.73
CA MET A 55 5.02 18.27 29.97
C MET A 55 6.52 18.06 30.19
N ALA A 56 6.91 17.03 30.93
CA ALA A 56 8.32 16.71 31.17
C ALA A 56 9.04 16.32 29.87
N LEU A 57 8.37 15.58 28.98
CA LEU A 57 8.92 15.24 27.66
C LEU A 57 9.05 16.48 26.77
N HIS A 58 8.03 17.35 26.76
CA HIS A 58 8.05 18.59 26.01
C HIS A 58 9.17 19.53 26.44
N HIS A 59 9.36 19.75 27.74
CA HIS A 59 10.41 20.61 28.28
C HIS A 59 11.84 20.09 28.04
N LYS A 60 12.02 18.79 27.78
CA LYS A 60 13.33 18.28 27.30
C LYS A 60 13.64 18.76 25.88
N SER A 61 12.62 19.15 25.11
CA SER A 61 12.72 19.54 23.71
C SER A 61 12.49 21.04 23.44
N SER A 62 12.08 21.85 24.44
CA SER A 62 11.85 23.29 24.26
C SER A 62 12.09 24.12 25.54
N ASN A 63 12.24 25.44 25.37
CA ASN A 63 12.38 26.39 26.47
C ASN A 63 11.01 26.74 27.09
N ASN A 64 10.86 26.50 28.38
CA ASN A 64 9.58 26.62 29.09
C ASN A 64 9.08 28.09 29.17
N SER A 65 7.86 28.34 28.68
CA SER A 65 7.12 29.59 28.92
C SER A 65 5.70 29.33 29.47
N PRO A 66 5.15 30.23 30.30
CA PRO A 66 3.79 30.07 30.83
C PRO A 66 2.71 29.97 29.74
N ASN A 67 2.87 30.69 28.63
CA ASN A 67 1.94 30.64 27.50
C ASN A 67 1.96 29.27 26.80
N GLU A 68 3.13 28.66 26.66
CA GLU A 68 3.30 27.34 26.05
C GLU A 68 2.67 26.24 26.92
N THR A 69 2.84 26.32 28.24
CA THR A 69 2.17 25.41 29.18
C THR A 69 0.64 25.44 29.01
N LEU A 70 0.05 26.64 28.88
CA LEU A 70 -1.40 26.80 28.65
C LEU A 70 -1.85 26.20 27.31
N LEU A 71 -1.05 26.38 26.25
CA LEU A 71 -1.34 25.81 24.93
C LEU A 71 -1.30 24.27 24.94
N ILE A 72 -0.30 23.68 25.62
CA ILE A 72 -0.19 22.22 25.76
C ILE A 72 -1.37 21.68 26.56
N LYS A 73 -1.74 22.34 27.67
CA LYS A 73 -2.91 21.95 28.46
C LYS A 73 -4.19 21.97 27.63
N THR A 74 -4.41 23.05 26.88
CA THR A 74 -5.58 23.19 26.01
C THR A 74 -5.62 22.09 24.93
N ALA A 75 -4.47 21.77 24.34
CA ALA A 75 -4.38 20.69 23.35
C ALA A 75 -4.60 19.30 23.99
N PHE A 76 -4.03 19.04 25.16
CA PHE A 76 -4.24 17.80 25.92
C PHE A 76 -5.71 17.59 26.31
N ASP A 77 -6.36 18.64 26.82
CA ASP A 77 -7.78 18.60 27.17
C ASP A 77 -8.66 18.43 25.93
N TRP A 78 -8.26 18.98 24.77
CA TRP A 78 -8.91 18.70 23.49
C TRP A 78 -8.82 17.21 23.12
N TYR A 79 -7.66 16.57 23.30
CA TYR A 79 -7.51 15.13 23.05
C TYR A 79 -8.44 14.30 23.94
N ARG A 80 -8.56 14.66 25.22
CA ARG A 80 -9.47 14.00 26.17
C ARG A 80 -10.94 14.20 25.80
N ALA A 81 -11.34 15.44 25.53
CA ALA A 81 -12.72 15.78 25.22
C ALA A 81 -13.26 15.09 23.96
N ASN A 82 -12.37 14.67 23.05
CA ASN A 82 -12.73 13.97 21.82
C ASN A 82 -12.52 12.44 21.90
N ASN A 83 -12.31 11.87 23.10
CA ASN A 83 -12.09 10.44 23.33
C ASN A 83 -10.87 9.86 22.58
N TYR A 84 -9.88 10.69 22.27
CA TYR A 84 -8.59 10.24 21.74
C TYR A 84 -7.69 9.69 22.84
N LEU A 85 -7.92 10.10 24.07
CA LEU A 85 -7.27 9.59 25.27
C LEU A 85 -8.29 8.90 26.15
N VAL A 86 -7.98 7.68 26.57
CA VAL A 86 -8.79 6.88 27.49
C VAL A 86 -8.02 6.65 28.79
N ASN A 87 -8.75 6.30 29.85
CA ASN A 87 -8.12 5.92 31.11
C ASN A 87 -7.27 4.64 30.90
N GLU A 88 -6.11 4.56 31.53
CA GLU A 88 -5.25 3.36 31.51
C GLU A 88 -6.04 2.07 31.82
N GLN A 89 -6.96 2.14 32.78
CA GLN A 89 -7.80 1.02 33.25
C GLN A 89 -8.87 0.58 32.25
N GLN A 90 -9.18 1.40 31.24
CA GLN A 90 -10.18 1.04 30.25
C GLN A 90 -9.60 0.00 29.29
N THR A 91 -10.19 -1.20 29.21
CA THR A 91 -9.79 -2.18 28.20
C THR A 91 -10.15 -1.64 26.82
N SER A 92 -9.26 -1.87 25.87
CA SER A 92 -9.40 -1.35 24.52
C SER A 92 -9.67 -2.56 23.62
N ASP A 93 -10.85 -3.16 23.75
CA ASP A 93 -11.23 -4.38 23.01
C ASP A 93 -11.89 -4.03 21.67
N TYR A 94 -11.47 -4.69 20.58
CA TYR A 94 -11.80 -4.27 19.20
C TYR A 94 -13.17 -4.79 18.89
N ASN A 95 -14.16 -4.13 19.48
CA ASN A 95 -15.55 -4.55 19.50
C ASN A 95 -16.27 -4.17 18.20
N ASP A 96 -15.66 -3.31 17.38
CA ASP A 96 -16.25 -2.92 16.11
C ASP A 96 -15.70 -3.81 14.99
N LYS A 97 -16.62 -4.45 14.28
CA LYS A 97 -16.35 -5.16 13.04
C LYS A 97 -16.24 -4.18 11.89
N LEU A 98 -15.15 -4.28 11.12
CA LEU A 98 -14.92 -3.48 9.92
C LEU A 98 -15.08 -4.36 8.69
N THR A 99 -15.88 -3.92 7.73
CA THR A 99 -16.09 -4.61 6.45
C THR A 99 -15.80 -3.67 5.30
N VAL A 100 -15.03 -4.12 4.31
CA VAL A 100 -14.78 -3.40 3.06
C VAL A 100 -15.61 -4.07 1.95
N GLU A 101 -16.42 -3.29 1.24
CA GLU A 101 -17.18 -3.77 0.10
C GLU A 101 -16.56 -3.26 -1.21
N TYR A 102 -16.23 -4.19 -2.10
CA TYR A 102 -15.71 -3.94 -3.43
C TYR A 102 -16.81 -4.16 -4.46
N CYS A 103 -17.16 -3.12 -5.21
CA CYS A 103 -18.21 -3.22 -6.22
C CYS A 103 -17.63 -3.32 -7.62
N PHE A 104 -17.68 -4.50 -8.22
CA PHE A 104 -17.29 -4.71 -9.61
C PHE A 104 -18.46 -4.41 -10.54
N LYS A 105 -18.18 -3.78 -11.68
CA LYS A 105 -19.19 -3.50 -12.72
C LYS A 105 -18.80 -4.19 -14.01
N ARG A 106 -19.67 -5.07 -14.50
CA ARG A 106 -19.54 -5.70 -15.83
C ARG A 106 -19.93 -4.73 -16.95
N GLN A 107 -19.33 -4.86 -18.13
CA GLN A 107 -19.90 -4.28 -19.36
C GLN A 107 -21.37 -4.77 -19.51
N GLY A 108 -22.34 -3.84 -19.45
CA GLY A 108 -23.77 -4.16 -19.39
C GLY A 108 -24.47 -3.84 -18.05
N GLY A 109 -23.73 -3.37 -17.04
CA GLY A 109 -24.30 -2.64 -15.89
C GLY A 109 -24.64 -3.46 -14.64
N LYS A 110 -24.57 -4.80 -14.68
CA LYS A 110 -24.74 -5.61 -13.47
C LYS A 110 -23.56 -5.36 -12.51
N LYS A 111 -23.89 -5.00 -11.28
CA LYS A 111 -22.94 -4.80 -10.17
C LYS A 111 -22.76 -6.11 -9.40
N LEU A 112 -21.53 -6.39 -8.99
CA LEU A 112 -21.19 -7.48 -8.09
C LEU A 112 -20.48 -6.91 -6.86
N PRO A 113 -21.15 -6.87 -5.69
CA PRO A 113 -20.50 -6.53 -4.43
C PRO A 113 -19.77 -7.75 -3.86
N LEU A 114 -18.49 -7.58 -3.50
CA LEU A 114 -17.70 -8.54 -2.73
C LEU A 114 -17.36 -7.91 -1.38
N ARG A 115 -17.68 -8.61 -0.29
CA ARG A 115 -17.44 -8.10 1.07
C ARG A 115 -16.26 -8.79 1.71
N ALA A 116 -15.30 -8.01 2.20
CA ALA A 116 -14.14 -8.49 2.94
C ALA A 116 -14.18 -8.01 4.38
N GLU A 117 -14.10 -8.94 5.33
CA GLU A 117 -13.99 -8.66 6.74
C GLU A 117 -12.54 -8.35 7.11
N VAL A 118 -12.30 -7.17 7.67
CA VAL A 118 -10.95 -6.72 8.05
C VAL A 118 -10.47 -7.50 9.25
N PHE A 119 -9.22 -7.96 9.21
CA PHE A 119 -8.64 -8.67 10.35
C PHE A 119 -8.57 -7.79 11.59
N ASN A 120 -8.75 -8.43 12.74
CA ASN A 120 -8.66 -7.75 14.02
C ASN A 120 -7.20 -7.56 14.48
N SER A 121 -6.40 -6.88 13.66
CA SER A 121 -5.02 -6.52 13.96
C SER A 121 -4.80 -5.01 13.81
N PRO A 122 -3.90 -4.40 14.60
CA PRO A 122 -3.56 -2.98 14.50
C PRO A 122 -3.25 -2.51 13.08
N ILE A 123 -2.41 -3.22 12.32
CA ILE A 123 -2.06 -2.82 10.95
C ILE A 123 -3.28 -2.90 10.02
N ALA A 124 -4.06 -3.98 10.07
CA ALA A 124 -5.23 -4.13 9.21
C ALA A 124 -6.27 -3.03 9.48
N ARG A 125 -6.51 -2.71 10.76
CA ARG A 125 -7.39 -1.59 11.13
C ARG A 125 -6.81 -0.26 10.70
N GLN A 126 -5.54 0.02 10.97
CA GLN A 126 -4.87 1.25 10.55
C GLN A 126 -4.97 1.46 9.02
N TRP A 127 -4.76 0.40 8.23
CA TRP A 127 -5.00 0.41 6.79
C TRP A 127 -6.45 0.77 6.45
N CYS A 128 -7.44 0.17 7.12
CA CYS A 128 -8.84 0.45 6.87
C CYS A 128 -9.21 1.92 7.17
N TYR A 129 -8.65 2.52 8.23
CA TYR A 129 -8.82 3.95 8.51
C TYR A 129 -8.14 4.83 7.44
N ALA A 130 -6.93 4.48 7.02
CA ALA A 130 -6.23 5.18 5.93
C ALA A 130 -7.01 5.09 4.61
N LEU A 131 -7.55 3.91 4.27
CA LEU A 131 -8.41 3.68 3.11
C LEU A 131 -9.68 4.53 3.20
N SER A 132 -10.31 4.60 4.38
CA SER A 132 -11.49 5.41 4.60
C SER A 132 -11.23 6.89 4.32
N PHE A 133 -10.10 7.41 4.81
CA PHE A 133 -9.68 8.78 4.54
C PHE A 133 -9.38 9.00 3.05
N GLN A 134 -8.67 8.06 2.42
CA GLN A 134 -8.36 8.08 0.99
C GLN A 134 -9.62 8.17 0.14
N LEU A 135 -10.62 7.32 0.41
CA LEU A 135 -11.89 7.30 -0.31
C LEU A 135 -12.69 8.61 -0.16
N ARG A 136 -12.61 9.29 0.98
CA ARG A 136 -13.29 10.57 1.18
C ARG A 136 -12.59 11.76 0.53
N THR A 137 -11.28 11.68 0.34
CA THR A 137 -10.46 12.81 -0.08
C THR A 137 -10.02 12.71 -1.54
N THR A 138 -9.62 11.54 -2.00
CA THR A 138 -9.15 11.32 -3.38
C THR A 138 -9.51 9.89 -3.83
N PRO A 139 -10.79 9.61 -4.15
CA PRO A 139 -11.26 8.25 -4.40
C PRO A 139 -10.85 7.64 -5.74
N ASN A 140 -10.23 8.41 -6.63
CA ASN A 140 -9.94 7.97 -8.00
C ASN A 140 -8.92 6.83 -7.98
N LEU A 141 -9.31 5.72 -8.62
CA LEU A 141 -8.49 4.56 -8.81
C LEU A 141 -7.82 4.62 -10.18
N LEU A 142 -6.55 4.27 -10.21
CA LEU A 142 -5.83 4.12 -11.45
C LEU A 142 -6.48 3.03 -12.29
N ASN A 143 -6.83 3.38 -13.52
CA ASN A 143 -7.45 2.51 -14.52
C ASN A 143 -8.68 1.73 -14.02
N ASP A 144 -9.43 2.29 -13.06
CA ASP A 144 -10.55 1.60 -12.40
C ASP A 144 -10.16 0.23 -11.79
N GLY A 145 -8.89 0.07 -11.36
CA GLY A 145 -8.30 -1.18 -10.87
C GLY A 145 -7.42 -1.87 -11.91
N LEU A 146 -6.30 -2.44 -11.48
CA LEU A 146 -5.36 -3.15 -12.35
C LEU A 146 -5.58 -4.66 -12.20
N PHE A 147 -5.94 -5.35 -13.28
CA PHE A 147 -6.31 -6.76 -13.27
C PHE A 147 -5.17 -7.61 -13.83
N TYR A 148 -4.72 -8.58 -13.04
CA TYR A 148 -3.58 -9.46 -13.35
C TYR A 148 -4.04 -10.92 -13.43
N GLY A 149 -3.54 -11.64 -14.43
CA GLY A 149 -3.81 -13.06 -14.67
C GLY A 149 -4.69 -13.32 -15.89
N ALA A 150 -4.54 -14.51 -16.46
CA ALA A 150 -5.18 -14.92 -17.71
C ALA A 150 -6.72 -15.03 -17.62
N CYS A 151 -7.29 -14.96 -16.41
CA CYS A 151 -8.74 -14.91 -16.20
C CYS A 151 -9.36 -13.53 -16.48
N PHE A 152 -8.54 -12.49 -16.63
CA PHE A 152 -8.99 -11.12 -16.87
C PHE A 152 -8.57 -10.60 -18.23
N GLU A 153 -7.29 -10.80 -18.57
CA GLU A 153 -6.66 -10.23 -19.76
C GLU A 153 -6.00 -11.31 -20.61
N ASP A 154 -5.79 -11.02 -21.88
CA ASP A 154 -4.98 -11.83 -22.78
C ASP A 154 -3.67 -11.13 -23.17
N LEU A 155 -2.66 -11.92 -23.54
CA LEU A 155 -1.32 -11.41 -23.80
C LEU A 155 -1.29 -10.47 -25.01
N ASP A 156 -2.12 -10.69 -26.03
CA ASP A 156 -2.16 -9.84 -27.22
C ASP A 156 -2.69 -8.45 -26.86
N HIS A 157 -3.74 -8.38 -26.04
CA HIS A 157 -4.26 -7.13 -25.52
C HIS A 157 -3.21 -6.36 -24.71
N VAL A 158 -2.58 -7.00 -23.71
CA VAL A 158 -1.55 -6.36 -22.89
C VAL A 158 -0.35 -5.93 -23.72
N THR A 159 0.06 -6.74 -24.71
CA THR A 159 1.11 -6.37 -25.67
C THR A 159 0.77 -5.07 -26.41
N SER A 160 -0.48 -4.92 -26.85
CA SER A 160 -0.93 -3.70 -27.54
C SER A 160 -0.85 -2.46 -26.64
N LEU A 161 -1.15 -2.61 -25.34
CA LEU A 161 -1.05 -1.54 -24.35
C LEU A 161 0.41 -1.13 -24.12
N ILE A 162 1.33 -2.09 -23.98
CA ILE A 162 2.78 -1.84 -23.88
C ILE A 162 3.27 -1.04 -25.09
N LEU A 163 2.95 -1.50 -26.31
CA LEU A 163 3.38 -0.83 -27.54
C LEU A 163 2.79 0.58 -27.68
N SER A 164 1.58 0.80 -27.16
CA SER A 164 0.97 2.13 -27.13
C SER A 164 1.71 3.07 -26.18
N GLU A 165 2.02 2.64 -24.96
CA GLU A 165 2.72 3.49 -23.98
C GLU A 165 4.18 3.76 -24.37
N LEU A 166 4.86 2.81 -25.02
CA LEU A 166 6.20 3.03 -25.56
C LEU A 166 6.22 4.22 -26.54
N LYS A 167 5.26 4.25 -27.47
CA LYS A 167 5.12 5.36 -28.43
C LYS A 167 4.84 6.69 -27.74
N SER A 168 4.03 6.68 -26.67
CA SER A 168 3.76 7.88 -25.86
C SER A 168 5.01 8.38 -25.15
N CYS A 169 5.86 7.47 -24.67
CA CYS A 169 7.09 7.80 -23.94
C CYS A 169 8.21 8.33 -24.86
N ASP A 170 8.44 7.69 -26.01
CA ASP A 170 9.62 7.93 -26.85
C ASP A 170 9.81 9.37 -27.27
N LYS A 171 8.73 10.05 -27.69
CA LYS A 171 8.81 11.44 -28.15
C LYS A 171 9.45 12.33 -27.09
N MET A 172 9.09 12.12 -25.82
CA MET A 172 9.57 12.95 -24.72
C MET A 172 10.89 12.46 -24.14
N LEU A 173 11.11 11.15 -24.07
CA LEU A 173 12.38 10.59 -23.64
C LEU A 173 13.51 11.02 -24.59
N LYS A 174 13.24 11.00 -25.89
CA LYS A 174 14.19 11.46 -26.91
C LYS A 174 14.50 12.95 -26.76
N ALA A 175 13.48 13.77 -26.52
CA ALA A 175 13.63 15.22 -26.39
C ALA A 175 14.40 15.65 -25.13
N HIS A 176 14.30 14.90 -24.03
CA HIS A 176 14.88 15.29 -22.73
C HIS A 176 16.13 14.50 -22.33
N PHE A 177 16.31 13.29 -22.85
CA PHE A 177 17.36 12.36 -22.42
C PHE A 177 18.13 11.72 -23.57
N GLU A 178 17.86 12.10 -24.83
CA GLU A 178 18.40 11.45 -26.04
C GLU A 178 18.24 9.92 -25.99
N PHE A 179 17.11 9.46 -25.44
CA PHE A 179 16.82 8.05 -25.18
C PHE A 179 15.50 7.64 -25.83
N GLU A 180 15.49 6.47 -26.47
CA GLU A 180 14.30 5.85 -27.04
C GLU A 180 14.08 4.52 -26.33
N ILE A 181 13.01 4.43 -25.52
CA ILE A 181 12.71 3.22 -24.77
C ILE A 181 12.23 2.11 -25.70
N SER A 182 11.69 2.47 -26.87
CA SER A 182 11.30 1.51 -27.89
C SER A 182 12.46 0.76 -28.56
N ASP A 183 13.72 1.18 -28.36
CA ASP A 183 14.87 0.35 -28.75
C ASP A 183 14.92 -0.98 -27.97
N TYR A 184 14.21 -1.02 -26.83
CA TYR A 184 14.02 -2.19 -25.99
C TYR A 184 12.64 -2.81 -26.21
N ALA A 185 11.82 -2.27 -27.13
CA ALA A 185 10.50 -2.80 -27.44
C ALA A 185 10.62 -4.20 -28.04
N PRO A 186 9.93 -5.19 -27.49
CA PRO A 186 9.84 -6.49 -28.12
C PRO A 186 9.11 -6.42 -29.46
N THR A 187 9.65 -7.10 -30.47
CA THR A 187 8.85 -7.54 -31.63
C THR A 187 7.90 -8.68 -31.26
N GLN A 188 8.24 -9.43 -30.21
CA GLN A 188 7.41 -10.45 -29.59
C GLN A 188 7.63 -10.42 -28.08
N ILE A 189 6.55 -10.40 -27.30
CA ILE A 189 6.62 -10.41 -25.84
C ILE A 189 7.05 -11.80 -25.36
N THR A 190 8.25 -11.86 -24.78
CA THR A 190 8.85 -13.02 -24.12
C THR A 190 9.36 -12.60 -22.74
N ARG A 191 9.67 -13.55 -21.86
CA ARG A 191 10.25 -13.25 -20.54
C ARG A 191 11.55 -12.43 -20.67
N HIS A 192 12.43 -12.82 -21.60
CA HIS A 192 13.69 -12.12 -21.81
C HIS A 192 13.51 -10.69 -22.33
N SER A 193 12.57 -10.48 -23.26
CA SER A 193 12.33 -9.12 -23.79
C SER A 193 11.65 -8.22 -22.76
N LEU A 194 10.72 -8.75 -21.96
CA LEU A 194 10.10 -8.00 -20.87
C LEU A 194 11.14 -7.61 -19.82
N TRP A 195 12.02 -8.53 -19.43
CA TRP A 195 13.12 -8.24 -18.52
C TRP A 195 14.01 -7.09 -19.01
N ARG A 196 14.41 -7.10 -20.29
CA ARG A 196 15.21 -6.01 -20.88
C ARG A 196 14.45 -4.67 -20.86
N LEU A 197 13.16 -4.70 -21.18
CA LEU A 197 12.33 -3.50 -21.17
C LEU A 197 12.12 -2.96 -19.74
N HIS A 198 11.91 -3.85 -18.79
CA HIS A 198 11.74 -3.52 -17.38
C HIS A 198 13.02 -2.89 -16.80
N GLN A 199 14.20 -3.45 -17.09
CA GLN A 199 15.47 -2.84 -16.72
C GLN A 199 15.65 -1.44 -17.31
N ALA A 200 15.32 -1.25 -18.59
CA ALA A 200 15.38 0.06 -19.23
C ALA A 200 14.42 1.06 -18.55
N PHE A 201 13.23 0.62 -18.12
CA PHE A 201 12.33 1.43 -17.31
C PHE A 201 12.95 1.81 -15.96
N GLU A 202 13.49 0.84 -15.20
CA GLU A 202 14.10 1.06 -13.88
C GLU A 202 15.28 2.04 -13.93
N ASP A 203 16.06 2.02 -15.02
CA ASP A 203 17.21 2.91 -15.22
C ASP A 203 16.84 4.37 -15.51
N TYR A 204 15.70 4.61 -16.18
CA TYR A 204 15.33 5.93 -16.67
C TYR A 204 14.20 6.58 -15.87
N TYR A 205 13.30 5.80 -15.28
CA TYR A 205 12.18 6.35 -14.52
C TYR A 205 12.61 7.27 -13.36
N PRO A 206 13.67 6.96 -12.59
CA PRO A 206 14.17 7.88 -11.55
C PRO A 206 14.61 9.25 -12.10
N LYS A 207 15.24 9.27 -13.28
CA LYS A 207 15.69 10.50 -13.94
C LYS A 207 14.49 11.35 -14.40
N VAL A 208 13.45 10.69 -14.91
CA VAL A 208 12.19 11.34 -15.28
C VAL A 208 11.49 11.92 -14.05
N LEU A 209 11.43 11.18 -12.94
CA LEU A 209 10.87 11.66 -11.68
C LEU A 209 11.63 12.89 -11.15
N GLU A 210 12.96 12.89 -11.22
CA GLU A 210 13.76 14.04 -10.85
C GLU A 210 13.40 15.27 -11.67
N LEU A 211 13.30 15.12 -12.99
CA LEU A 211 12.94 16.22 -13.89
C LEU A 211 11.52 16.75 -13.64
N ILE A 212 10.55 15.86 -13.38
CA ILE A 212 9.18 16.24 -12.99
C ILE A 212 9.19 17.04 -11.68
N ASN A 213 10.00 16.64 -10.70
CA ASN A 213 10.09 17.34 -9.42
C ASN A 213 10.71 18.74 -9.56
N GLN A 214 11.71 18.88 -10.44
CA GLN A 214 12.32 20.17 -10.76
C GLN A 214 11.36 21.09 -11.54
N SER A 215 10.45 20.50 -12.34
CA SER A 215 9.52 21.19 -13.24
C SER A 215 8.06 20.87 -12.93
N SER A 216 7.64 20.98 -11.67
CA SER A 216 6.33 20.48 -11.19
C SER A 216 5.10 21.11 -11.86
N GLY A 217 5.25 22.20 -12.61
CA GLY A 217 4.19 22.84 -13.42
C GLY A 217 4.08 22.32 -14.86
N ASN A 218 5.04 21.56 -15.36
CA ASN A 218 5.08 21.12 -16.76
C ASN A 218 4.09 19.95 -16.98
N LYS A 219 3.06 20.19 -17.81
CA LYS A 219 2.01 19.22 -18.11
C LYS A 219 2.54 18.03 -18.90
N GLU A 220 3.39 18.27 -19.89
CA GLU A 220 3.96 17.21 -20.74
C GLU A 220 4.80 16.25 -19.89
N LEU A 221 5.64 16.78 -18.99
CA LEU A 221 6.45 15.93 -18.10
C LEU A 221 5.59 15.08 -17.16
N LYS A 222 4.44 15.58 -16.71
CA LYS A 222 3.48 14.79 -15.93
C LYS A 222 2.83 13.69 -16.77
N GLU A 223 2.50 13.99 -18.02
CA GLU A 223 1.96 13.00 -18.97
C GLU A 223 2.99 11.90 -19.24
N LEU A 224 4.26 12.24 -19.47
CA LEU A 224 5.35 11.25 -19.56
C LEU A 224 5.45 10.40 -18.28
N GLY A 225 5.45 11.05 -17.12
CA GLY A 225 5.51 10.35 -15.83
C GLY A 225 4.35 9.38 -15.63
N GLN A 226 3.15 9.70 -16.16
CA GLN A 226 2.01 8.81 -16.13
C GLN A 226 2.15 7.67 -17.15
N SER A 227 2.56 7.95 -18.38
CA SER A 227 2.79 6.91 -19.40
C SER A 227 3.86 5.91 -18.98
N MET A 228 4.95 6.36 -18.35
CA MET A 228 5.96 5.45 -17.80
C MET A 228 5.42 4.58 -16.67
N LYS A 229 4.55 5.12 -15.79
CA LYS A 229 3.88 4.31 -14.77
C LYS A 229 2.98 3.25 -15.41
N ASN A 230 2.16 3.64 -16.38
CA ASN A 230 1.29 2.72 -17.12
C ASN A 230 2.11 1.60 -17.78
N LEU A 231 3.21 1.97 -18.43
CA LEU A 231 4.14 1.02 -19.04
C LEU A 231 4.64 -0.01 -18.02
N ASN A 232 5.06 0.41 -16.82
CA ASN A 232 5.48 -0.50 -15.76
C ASN A 232 4.37 -1.49 -15.36
N TYR A 233 3.14 -1.01 -15.20
CA TYR A 233 2.01 -1.89 -14.86
C TYR A 233 1.75 -2.92 -15.97
N TYR A 234 1.78 -2.51 -17.24
CA TYR A 234 1.55 -3.42 -18.36
C TYR A 234 2.68 -4.43 -18.55
N ILE A 235 3.94 -4.04 -18.27
CA ILE A 235 5.07 -4.97 -18.22
C ILE A 235 4.81 -6.07 -17.19
N HIS A 236 4.45 -5.70 -15.95
CA HIS A 236 4.15 -6.68 -14.91
C HIS A 236 2.93 -7.53 -15.21
N MET A 237 1.89 -6.99 -15.86
CA MET A 237 0.74 -7.78 -16.33
C MET A 237 1.19 -8.85 -17.35
N ALA A 238 2.08 -8.49 -18.27
CA ALA A 238 2.62 -9.44 -19.24
C ALA A 238 3.55 -10.49 -18.59
N GLU A 239 4.37 -10.09 -17.62
CA GLU A 239 5.20 -11.02 -16.83
C GLU A 239 4.33 -12.07 -16.12
N ASP A 240 3.24 -11.62 -15.50
CA ASP A 240 2.28 -12.47 -14.80
C ASP A 240 1.59 -13.46 -15.76
N LEU A 241 1.15 -13.00 -16.94
CA LEU A 241 0.54 -13.85 -17.98
C LEU A 241 1.51 -14.92 -18.50
N LEU A 242 2.79 -14.62 -18.61
CA LEU A 242 3.81 -15.57 -19.07
C LEU A 242 4.21 -16.61 -18.00
N ASN A 243 3.79 -16.45 -16.75
CA ASN A 243 4.03 -17.42 -15.68
C ASN A 243 2.95 -18.51 -15.61
N ASP A 244 1.88 -18.41 -16.41
CA ASP A 244 0.77 -19.36 -16.50
C ASP A 244 0.19 -19.73 -15.12
N TRP A 245 0.10 -18.74 -14.25
CA TRP A 245 -0.40 -18.91 -12.89
C TRP A 245 -1.93 -19.08 -12.88
N GLU A 246 -2.41 -20.00 -12.04
CA GLU A 246 -3.85 -20.21 -11.89
C GLU A 246 -4.50 -19.03 -11.14
N GLY A 247 -5.59 -18.51 -11.72
CA GLY A 247 -6.37 -17.42 -11.16
C GLY A 247 -5.81 -16.03 -11.49
N GLY A 248 -5.97 -15.08 -10.57
CA GLY A 248 -5.52 -13.71 -10.78
C GLY A 248 -5.57 -12.86 -9.52
N PHE A 249 -5.17 -11.61 -9.64
CA PHE A 249 -5.34 -10.62 -8.57
C PHE A 249 -5.71 -9.25 -9.14
N VAL A 250 -6.27 -8.40 -8.30
CA VAL A 250 -6.64 -7.04 -8.66
C VAL A 250 -5.90 -6.07 -7.76
N GLU A 251 -5.02 -5.24 -8.31
CA GLU A 251 -4.41 -4.17 -7.54
C GLU A 251 -5.33 -2.95 -7.49
N VAL A 252 -5.47 -2.41 -6.29
CA VAL A 252 -6.21 -1.21 -5.98
C VAL A 252 -5.20 -0.10 -5.69
N ILE A 253 -4.92 0.68 -6.73
CA ILE A 253 -3.99 1.81 -6.69
C ILE A 253 -4.78 3.10 -6.81
N PHE A 254 -4.57 4.05 -5.90
CA PHE A 254 -5.17 5.38 -5.99
C PHE A 254 -4.30 6.35 -6.79
N ASP A 255 -4.91 7.07 -7.75
CA ASP A 255 -4.22 8.04 -8.62
C ASP A 255 -3.55 9.16 -7.82
N GLY A 256 -4.29 9.69 -6.84
CA GLY A 256 -3.76 10.56 -5.81
C GLY A 256 -3.71 9.79 -4.51
N HIS A 257 -2.54 9.66 -3.91
CA HIS A 257 -2.36 8.86 -2.70
C HIS A 257 -2.12 9.74 -1.47
N THR A 258 -2.67 9.30 -0.35
CA THR A 258 -2.10 9.57 0.97
C THR A 258 -0.62 9.19 0.95
N ARG A 259 0.22 10.00 1.61
CA ARG A 259 1.64 9.65 1.69
C ARG A 259 1.76 8.30 2.40
N PRO A 260 2.77 7.50 2.04
CA PRO A 260 3.06 6.29 2.78
C PRO A 260 3.27 6.62 4.25
N ILE A 261 2.60 5.87 5.09
CA ILE A 261 2.77 5.86 6.53
C ILE A 261 3.91 4.88 6.81
N PRO A 262 4.98 5.30 7.50
CA PRO A 262 6.03 4.37 7.90
C PRO A 262 5.45 3.20 8.68
N LEU A 263 5.91 1.97 8.38
CA LEU A 263 5.69 0.81 9.23
C LEU A 263 6.77 0.85 10.31
N PRO A 264 6.47 1.30 11.55
CA PRO A 264 7.48 1.33 12.59
C PRO A 264 7.97 -0.09 12.85
N PHE A 265 9.27 -0.23 13.06
CA PHE A 265 9.85 -1.49 13.47
C PHE A 265 9.39 -1.78 14.91
N THR A 266 8.36 -2.62 15.00
CA THR A 266 7.88 -3.19 16.26
C THR A 266 7.75 -4.70 16.06
N GLU A 267 7.97 -5.47 17.12
CA GLU A 267 7.79 -6.93 17.07
C GLU A 267 6.40 -7.29 16.54
N HIS A 268 5.38 -6.55 17.00
CA HIS A 268 4.00 -6.73 16.57
C HIS A 268 3.77 -6.50 15.07
N ASN A 269 4.37 -5.45 14.50
CA ASN A 269 4.21 -5.17 13.07
C ASN A 269 4.96 -6.17 12.18
N ASN A 270 6.13 -6.63 12.62
CA ASN A 270 6.89 -7.63 11.87
C ASN A 270 6.19 -9.00 11.87
N GLN A 271 5.51 -9.35 12.97
CA GLN A 271 4.69 -10.57 13.05
C GLN A 271 3.47 -10.55 12.11
N ALA A 272 3.09 -9.39 11.56
CA ALA A 272 2.00 -9.30 10.59
C ALA A 272 2.41 -9.74 9.18
N PHE A 273 3.71 -9.84 8.88
CA PHE A 273 4.17 -10.35 7.58
C PHE A 273 4.00 -11.87 7.52
N SER A 274 3.46 -12.33 6.39
CA SER A 274 3.23 -13.74 6.09
C SER A 274 3.81 -14.08 4.73
N THR A 275 4.60 -15.15 4.66
CA THR A 275 5.06 -15.74 3.38
C THR A 275 3.94 -16.51 2.69
N GLU A 276 2.88 -16.86 3.43
CA GLU A 276 1.70 -17.51 2.92
C GLU A 276 0.71 -16.49 2.35
N LEU A 277 0.48 -16.57 1.04
CA LEU A 277 -0.66 -15.97 0.37
C LEU A 277 -1.80 -16.98 0.36
N LYS A 278 -2.94 -16.57 0.90
CA LYS A 278 -4.15 -17.37 1.03
C LYS A 278 -5.16 -16.89 0.02
N GLU A 279 -5.85 -17.82 -0.61
CA GLU A 279 -6.98 -17.50 -1.49
C GLU A 279 -8.00 -16.59 -0.78
N ASN A 280 -8.65 -15.70 -1.53
CA ASN A 280 -9.74 -14.85 -1.03
C ASN A 280 -9.34 -13.89 0.10
N HIS A 281 -8.09 -13.42 0.08
CA HIS A 281 -7.61 -12.42 1.02
C HIS A 281 -7.29 -11.10 0.31
N VAL A 282 -7.33 -10.03 1.09
CA VAL A 282 -6.83 -8.71 0.72
C VAL A 282 -5.48 -8.54 1.37
N TYR A 283 -4.50 -8.09 0.60
CA TYR A 283 -3.13 -7.92 1.06
C TYR A 283 -2.66 -6.49 0.85
N LEU A 284 -1.78 -6.05 1.73
CA LEU A 284 -1.14 -4.76 1.59
C LEU A 284 -0.23 -4.74 0.35
N ASN A 285 -0.36 -3.69 -0.47
CA ASN A 285 0.50 -3.56 -1.64
C ASN A 285 1.85 -2.91 -1.26
N TYR A 286 2.91 -3.30 -1.95
CA TYR A 286 4.23 -2.69 -1.82
C TYR A 286 4.18 -1.28 -2.40
N PHE A 287 4.49 -0.27 -1.58
CA PHE A 287 4.51 1.12 -2.04
C PHE A 287 5.82 1.47 -2.79
N GLN A 288 6.92 0.79 -2.44
CA GLN A 288 8.25 1.10 -2.96
C GLN A 288 8.44 0.44 -4.33
N ILE A 289 9.10 1.14 -5.25
CA ILE A 289 9.53 0.57 -6.54
C ILE A 289 10.66 -0.45 -6.28
N GLY A 290 10.61 -1.56 -7.01
CA GLY A 290 11.52 -2.68 -6.90
C GLY A 290 10.85 -3.92 -6.29
N TYR A 291 11.61 -5.00 -6.22
CA TYR A 291 11.10 -6.30 -5.78
C TYR A 291 11.18 -6.48 -4.26
N SER A 292 10.15 -7.11 -3.69
CA SER A 292 10.24 -7.74 -2.38
C SER A 292 11.29 -8.86 -2.41
N VAL A 293 11.75 -9.34 -1.25
CA VAL A 293 12.74 -10.44 -1.19
C VAL A 293 12.30 -11.66 -1.99
N LEU A 294 11.06 -12.10 -1.80
CA LEU A 294 10.55 -13.32 -2.44
C LEU A 294 10.30 -13.08 -3.94
N ALA A 295 9.79 -11.91 -4.32
CA ALA A 295 9.58 -11.57 -5.72
C ALA A 295 10.92 -11.41 -6.48
N ALA A 296 11.97 -10.90 -5.83
CA ALA A 296 13.31 -10.78 -6.41
C ALA A 296 13.93 -12.16 -6.67
N PHE A 297 13.76 -13.09 -5.72
CA PHE A 297 14.18 -14.47 -5.88
C PHE A 297 13.45 -15.16 -7.04
N GLU A 298 12.12 -15.03 -7.12
CA GLU A 298 11.32 -15.61 -8.21
C GLU A 298 11.67 -15.02 -9.58
N ALA A 299 11.98 -13.72 -9.64
CA ALA A 299 12.43 -13.05 -10.86
C ALA A 299 13.87 -13.40 -11.26
N GLY A 300 14.66 -14.02 -10.36
CA GLY A 300 16.07 -14.32 -10.60
C GLY A 300 16.93 -13.07 -10.81
N THR A 301 16.57 -11.96 -10.18
CA THR A 301 17.29 -10.69 -10.33
C THR A 301 18.49 -10.61 -9.38
N ASP A 302 19.56 -9.94 -9.82
CA ASP A 302 20.70 -9.58 -8.98
C ASP A 302 20.50 -8.22 -8.28
N SER A 303 19.37 -7.54 -8.55
CA SER A 303 19.00 -6.31 -7.87
C SER A 303 18.73 -6.60 -6.40
N LYS A 304 19.33 -5.77 -5.52
CA LYS A 304 19.12 -5.91 -4.08
C LYS A 304 17.62 -5.75 -3.75
N PRO A 305 17.00 -6.70 -3.03
CA PRO A 305 15.58 -6.61 -2.69
C PRO A 305 15.32 -5.45 -1.72
N ASN A 306 14.15 -4.83 -1.87
CA ASN A 306 13.70 -3.73 -1.03
C ASN A 306 12.65 -4.24 -0.03
N PRO A 307 12.87 -4.12 1.29
CA PRO A 307 11.87 -4.51 2.27
C PRO A 307 10.74 -3.46 2.34
N GLN A 308 9.52 -3.90 2.65
CA GLN A 308 8.37 -3.01 2.83
C GLN A 308 8.56 -2.14 4.08
N VAL A 309 8.87 -0.85 3.95
CA VAL A 309 9.09 0.05 5.10
C VAL A 309 7.96 1.01 5.41
N SER A 310 6.98 1.04 4.53
CA SER A 310 5.84 1.93 4.64
C SER A 310 4.64 1.33 3.93
N PHE A 311 3.45 1.76 4.31
CA PHE A 311 2.20 1.34 3.72
C PHE A 311 1.33 2.55 3.39
N CYS A 312 0.36 2.37 2.50
CA CYS A 312 -0.68 3.37 2.25
C CYS A 312 -2.03 2.67 2.11
N ALA A 313 -3.03 3.36 1.58
CA ALA A 313 -4.34 2.77 1.29
C ALA A 313 -4.30 1.74 0.15
N ASN A 314 -3.22 1.67 -0.65
CA ASN A 314 -3.10 0.72 -1.75
C ASN A 314 -3.02 -0.71 -1.24
N HIS A 315 -3.67 -1.63 -1.95
CA HIS A 315 -3.77 -3.03 -1.59
C HIS A 315 -4.06 -3.86 -2.84
N PHE A 316 -4.00 -5.18 -2.73
CA PHE A 316 -4.45 -6.07 -3.80
C PHE A 316 -5.41 -7.13 -3.29
N LEU A 317 -6.32 -7.55 -4.17
CA LEU A 317 -7.33 -8.56 -3.93
C LEU A 317 -6.83 -9.87 -4.56
N TYR A 318 -6.62 -10.91 -3.76
CA TYR A 318 -5.97 -12.13 -4.20
C TYR A 318 -6.98 -13.23 -4.51
N PHE A 319 -7.03 -13.64 -5.79
CA PHE A 319 -7.95 -14.65 -6.32
C PHE A 319 -7.17 -15.78 -7.01
N ARG A 320 -6.20 -16.35 -6.30
CA ARG A 320 -5.41 -17.51 -6.72
C ARG A 320 -5.48 -18.60 -5.66
N PRO A 321 -5.06 -19.85 -5.98
CA PRO A 321 -4.78 -20.85 -4.96
C PRO A 321 -3.85 -20.30 -3.87
N SER A 322 -4.03 -20.77 -2.64
CA SER A 322 -3.07 -20.47 -1.59
C SER A 322 -1.68 -20.97 -1.97
N ASN A 323 -0.67 -20.14 -1.74
CA ASN A 323 0.73 -20.45 -2.01
C ASN A 323 1.60 -19.97 -0.83
N ASP A 324 2.51 -20.82 -0.37
CA ASP A 324 3.57 -20.43 0.55
C ASP A 324 4.83 -20.12 -0.25
N LEU A 325 5.11 -18.83 -0.37
CA LEU A 325 6.24 -18.30 -1.14
C LEU A 325 7.59 -18.71 -0.52
N LEU A 326 7.61 -19.15 0.74
CA LEU A 326 8.80 -19.64 1.43
C LEU A 326 8.53 -21.00 2.09
N ASN A 327 8.08 -21.96 1.27
CA ASN A 327 7.88 -23.33 1.71
C ASN A 327 9.22 -24.06 1.94
N LYS A 328 9.15 -25.28 2.48
CA LYS A 328 10.35 -26.09 2.77
C LYS A 328 11.20 -26.40 1.53
N ASP A 329 10.60 -26.46 0.35
CA ASP A 329 11.28 -26.87 -0.87
C ASP A 329 12.12 -25.73 -1.48
N ASN A 330 11.78 -24.47 -1.19
CA ASN A 330 12.54 -23.32 -1.66
C ASN A 330 13.26 -22.54 -0.55
N PHE A 331 12.99 -22.81 0.75
CA PHE A 331 13.59 -22.10 1.88
C PHE A 331 15.12 -22.06 1.81
N ASP A 332 15.77 -23.23 1.62
CA ASP A 332 17.23 -23.30 1.57
C ASP A 332 17.78 -22.58 0.33
N SER A 333 17.09 -22.66 -0.81
CA SER A 333 17.47 -21.94 -2.04
C SER A 333 17.40 -20.42 -1.86
N VAL A 334 16.33 -19.90 -1.23
CA VAL A 334 16.18 -18.47 -0.93
C VAL A 334 17.24 -18.02 0.06
N LYS A 335 17.48 -18.81 1.10
CA LYS A 335 18.48 -18.55 2.13
C LYS A 335 19.88 -18.48 1.55
N ASP A 336 20.25 -19.45 0.71
CA ASP A 336 21.55 -19.49 0.06
C ASP A 336 21.70 -18.31 -0.91
N TRP A 337 20.70 -18.04 -1.76
CA TRP A 337 20.71 -16.89 -2.67
C TRP A 337 20.87 -15.55 -1.93
N LEU A 338 20.10 -15.31 -0.86
CA LEU A 338 20.23 -14.12 -0.02
C LEU A 338 21.64 -13.97 0.54
N LYS A 339 22.24 -15.08 0.99
CA LYS A 339 23.56 -15.09 1.60
C LYS A 339 24.66 -14.87 0.57
N THR A 340 24.60 -15.53 -0.59
CA THR A 340 25.64 -15.49 -1.61
C THR A 340 25.60 -14.21 -2.44
N THR A 341 24.41 -13.76 -2.83
CA THR A 341 24.22 -12.66 -3.78
C THR A 341 24.17 -11.31 -3.06
N HIS A 342 23.58 -11.27 -1.87
CA HIS A 342 23.31 -10.01 -1.16
C HIS A 342 23.93 -9.91 0.24
N ASN A 343 24.54 -10.99 0.75
CA ASN A 343 25.06 -11.09 2.12
C ASN A 343 24.00 -10.75 3.20
N LEU A 344 22.76 -11.20 2.99
CA LEU A 344 21.64 -11.04 3.92
C LEU A 344 21.36 -12.36 4.66
N ASP A 345 20.83 -12.27 5.88
CA ASP A 345 20.35 -13.43 6.66
C ASP A 345 18.84 -13.53 6.53
N ILE A 346 18.32 -14.67 6.09
CA ILE A 346 16.88 -14.91 5.95
C ILE A 346 16.10 -14.73 7.26
N ASN A 347 16.75 -14.89 8.41
CA ASN A 347 16.13 -14.71 9.72
C ASN A 347 16.14 -13.24 10.19
N ASP A 348 16.68 -12.30 9.41
CA ASP A 348 16.65 -10.89 9.75
C ASP A 348 15.20 -10.37 9.67
N PRO A 349 14.58 -9.96 10.80
CA PRO A 349 13.21 -9.47 10.82
C PRO A 349 13.02 -8.19 10.00
N ASN A 350 14.09 -7.48 9.65
CA ASN A 350 14.03 -6.29 8.80
C ASN A 350 13.78 -6.62 7.32
N LEU A 351 13.98 -7.87 6.90
CA LEU A 351 13.69 -8.30 5.54
C LEU A 351 12.20 -8.30 5.23
N ARG A 352 11.35 -8.45 6.26
CA ARG A 352 9.88 -8.40 6.15
C ARG A 352 9.37 -9.28 5.01
N LEU A 353 9.68 -10.57 5.14
CA LEU A 353 9.42 -11.57 4.12
C LEU A 353 7.90 -11.74 3.92
N GLY A 354 7.45 -11.66 2.66
CA GLY A 354 6.07 -11.85 2.28
C GLY A 354 5.21 -10.58 2.33
N HIS A 355 3.94 -10.74 2.70
CA HIS A 355 2.91 -9.71 2.62
C HIS A 355 2.10 -9.63 3.93
N ILE A 356 1.51 -8.46 4.19
CA ILE A 356 0.60 -8.29 5.33
C ILE A 356 -0.84 -8.56 4.88
N PRO A 357 -1.52 -9.59 5.42
CA PRO A 357 -2.94 -9.82 5.18
C PRO A 357 -3.78 -8.76 5.92
N LEU A 358 -4.76 -8.20 5.23
CA LEU A 358 -5.57 -7.07 5.71
C LEU A 358 -7.03 -7.46 5.95
N ALA A 359 -7.61 -8.25 5.06
CA ALA A 359 -9.00 -8.68 5.15
C ALA A 359 -9.21 -10.03 4.47
N LYS A 360 -10.35 -10.68 4.73
CA LYS A 360 -10.78 -11.92 4.08
C LYS A 360 -12.16 -11.77 3.49
N PHE A 361 -12.36 -12.19 2.24
CA PHE A 361 -13.69 -12.19 1.62
C PHE A 361 -14.65 -13.13 2.35
N THR A 362 -15.88 -12.66 2.54
CA THR A 362 -16.98 -13.36 3.19
C THR A 362 -18.04 -13.73 2.14
N GLY A 363 -18.72 -14.87 2.31
CA GLY A 363 -19.86 -15.25 1.47
C GLY A 363 -19.55 -16.02 0.19
N HIS A 364 -18.28 -16.33 -0.12
CA HIS A 364 -17.90 -17.20 -1.24
C HIS A 364 -17.07 -18.39 -0.76
N SER A 365 -17.25 -19.54 -1.42
CA SER A 365 -16.64 -20.81 -0.99
C SER A 365 -15.25 -21.07 -1.58
N SER A 366 -14.90 -20.43 -2.70
CA SER A 366 -13.57 -20.53 -3.34
C SER A 366 -13.26 -19.32 -4.22
N TYR A 367 -11.98 -19.08 -4.52
CA TYR A 367 -11.59 -18.01 -5.46
C TYR A 367 -12.14 -18.25 -6.87
N LYS A 368 -12.30 -19.51 -7.29
CA LYS A 368 -12.89 -19.87 -8.59
C LYS A 368 -14.32 -19.36 -8.74
N GLU A 369 -15.09 -19.41 -7.65
CA GLU A 369 -16.47 -18.90 -7.62
C GLU A 369 -16.49 -17.38 -7.79
N ILE A 370 -15.60 -16.67 -7.11
CA ILE A 370 -15.44 -15.22 -7.26
C ILE A 370 -15.01 -14.90 -8.70
N LEU A 371 -13.96 -15.55 -9.20
CA LEU A 371 -13.46 -15.35 -10.56
C LEU A 371 -14.55 -15.57 -11.60
N LYS A 372 -15.38 -16.61 -11.50
CA LYS A 372 -16.52 -16.81 -12.42
C LYS A 372 -17.45 -15.58 -12.49
N ASN A 373 -17.56 -14.82 -11.40
CA ASN A 373 -18.41 -13.65 -11.31
C ASN A 373 -17.71 -12.34 -11.72
N ILE A 374 -16.37 -12.29 -11.69
CA ILE A 374 -15.57 -11.09 -12.04
C ILE A 374 -14.68 -11.26 -13.30
N SER A 375 -14.59 -12.46 -13.87
CA SER A 375 -13.81 -12.75 -15.08
C SER A 375 -14.48 -12.12 -16.31
N GLY A 376 -13.68 -11.48 -17.17
CA GLY A 376 -14.12 -10.65 -18.30
C GLY A 376 -13.98 -9.15 -18.00
N SER A 377 -14.32 -8.29 -18.98
CA SER A 377 -14.13 -6.82 -18.88
C SER A 377 -14.98 -6.18 -17.77
N HIS A 378 -14.43 -6.20 -16.56
CA HIS A 378 -14.99 -5.60 -15.37
C HIS A 378 -14.11 -4.43 -14.95
N LYS A 379 -14.71 -3.56 -14.16
CA LYS A 379 -13.96 -2.50 -13.48
C LYS A 379 -14.34 -2.46 -12.01
N LEU A 380 -13.40 -2.06 -11.16
CA LEU A 380 -13.67 -1.77 -9.76
C LEU A 380 -14.34 -0.40 -9.67
N ALA A 381 -15.67 -0.41 -9.64
CA ALA A 381 -16.48 0.80 -9.78
C ALA A 381 -16.56 1.62 -8.49
N SER A 382 -16.50 0.97 -7.33
CA SER A 382 -16.49 1.65 -6.04
C SER A 382 -15.96 0.75 -4.93
N ILE A 383 -15.45 1.39 -3.88
CA ILE A 383 -15.08 0.76 -2.61
C ILE A 383 -15.82 1.51 -1.50
N SER A 384 -16.40 0.79 -0.56
CA SER A 384 -17.03 1.37 0.64
C SER A 384 -16.61 0.60 1.89
N ILE A 385 -16.76 1.25 3.04
CA ILE A 385 -16.38 0.68 4.34
C ILE A 385 -17.57 0.80 5.29
N GLU A 386 -17.88 -0.29 5.98
CA GLU A 386 -18.90 -0.37 7.02
C GLU A 386 -18.23 -0.66 8.37
N GLN A 387 -18.64 0.08 9.41
CA GLN A 387 -18.27 -0.17 10.80
C GLN A 387 -19.52 -0.56 11.57
N THR A 388 -19.57 -1.81 12.03
CA THR A 388 -20.69 -2.35 12.81
C THR A 388 -20.21 -2.57 14.24
N LYS A 389 -20.94 -2.03 15.23
CA LYS A 389 -20.68 -2.32 16.64
C LYS A 389 -21.21 -3.71 16.96
N GLU A 390 -20.40 -4.56 17.59
CA GLU A 390 -20.87 -5.81 18.20
C GLU A 390 -21.52 -5.58 19.57
#